data_AF-A0A0E4FUQ8-F1
#
_entry.id   AF-A0A0E4FUQ8-F1
#
_cell.length_a   1.000
_cell.length_b   1.000
_cell.length_c   1.000
_cell.angle_alpha   90.00
_cell.angle_beta   90.00
_cell.angle_gamma   90.00
#
_symmetry.space_group_name_H-M   'P 1'
#
loop_
_entity.id
_entity.type
_entity.pdbx_description
1 polymer ?
#
loop_
_entity_poly.entity_id
_entity_poly.type
_entity_poly.pdbx_seq_one_letter_code
_entity_poly.pdbx_strand_id
1 'polypeptide(L)'
;MKLRIPAKATRSDGKKLELYRGRKARRFHLFVSDVEPQSKKMREGDRIKFQDGLLKDMDRRGRQAFKGDIALDLRLATTRHDAPQAHTIAKNLLDLFGTADSTLGGPDRKVLYHDDSQIHALSVSCRHGQDEPIIAVDVRSMSAFRDDLAIAGMADRDDYMDGRDRFEDMRTLREFIAEEASNRAALGSAKYEAMLQFYRWNAQNSALAYASVTTGSLAWLFDVPRRGIFNPFPKQWDTMFRSAPLRIELGELPTKPGESTQFKQRVQAEVAAFKQEWDWLMSPLAVPVALQLVVRPSPGMPRGVLHDLDNIVRDYLIPHFVPTFDTVSDFRWLFENMRDEKPATANRLWLDRMPPKGTRAGVTRYEAWRLPAAKKGEKGFVSAAIVLDDIVSGSLFQQIDRKIGEWAEKLD
;
A
#
# COMPACT_ATOMS: atom_id res chain seq x y z
N MET A 1 23.61 11.12 28.33
CA MET A 1 23.19 10.08 27.37
C MET A 1 23.59 8.72 27.94
N LYS A 2 22.68 8.02 28.65
CA LYS A 2 22.96 6.67 29.18
C LYS A 2 22.67 5.68 28.05
N LEU A 3 23.71 5.07 27.47
CA LEU A 3 23.56 3.92 26.59
C LEU A 3 22.80 2.83 27.33
N ARG A 4 21.57 2.58 26.91
CA ARG A 4 20.73 1.51 27.43
C ARG A 4 21.31 0.20 26.86
N ILE A 5 21.97 -0.58 27.72
CA ILE A 5 22.45 -1.92 27.39
C ILE A 5 21.24 -2.73 26.89
N PRO A 6 21.29 -3.40 25.73
CA PRO A 6 20.18 -4.21 25.25
C PRO A 6 19.89 -5.31 26.28
N ALA A 7 18.63 -5.41 26.69
CA ALA A 7 18.18 -6.44 27.62
C ALA A 7 18.43 -7.82 26.96
N LYS A 8 19.06 -8.75 27.70
CA LYS A 8 19.26 -10.13 27.23
C LYS A 8 17.93 -10.72 26.75
N ALA A 9 17.96 -11.35 25.58
CA ALA A 9 16.81 -12.06 25.00
C ALA A 9 16.15 -12.98 26.03
N THR A 10 14.83 -12.86 26.19
CA THR A 10 14.11 -13.73 27.12
C THR A 10 13.78 -15.06 26.46
N ARG A 11 13.56 -16.12 27.26
CA ARG A 11 13.04 -17.42 26.76
C ARG A 11 11.74 -17.27 25.95
N SER A 12 10.98 -16.20 26.19
CA SER A 12 9.75 -15.90 25.46
C SER A 12 10.01 -15.37 24.04
N ASP A 13 11.14 -14.68 23.82
CA ASP A 13 11.49 -14.09 22.53
C ASP A 13 12.03 -15.13 21.55
N GLY A 14 12.85 -16.08 22.03
CA GLY A 14 13.29 -17.23 21.23
C GLY A 14 12.10 -18.06 20.70
N LYS A 15 11.08 -18.29 21.53
CA LYS A 15 9.85 -18.99 21.11
C LYS A 15 9.06 -18.21 20.05
N LYS A 16 8.95 -16.88 20.17
CA LYS A 16 8.27 -16.04 19.17
C LYS A 16 9.00 -16.10 17.82
N LEU A 17 10.34 -16.07 17.83
CA LEU A 17 11.16 -16.16 16.62
C LEU A 17 11.01 -17.52 15.94
N GLU A 18 11.02 -18.61 16.69
CA GLU A 18 10.77 -19.95 16.16
C GLU A 18 9.38 -20.05 15.50
N LEU A 19 8.35 -19.52 16.16
CA LEU A 19 7.00 -19.47 15.61
C LEU A 19 6.93 -18.61 14.34
N TYR A 20 7.62 -17.47 14.30
CA TYR A 20 7.74 -16.64 13.08
C TYR A 20 8.42 -17.41 11.95
N ARG A 21 9.57 -18.05 12.19
CA ARG A 21 10.28 -18.87 11.18
C ARG A 21 9.37 -19.97 10.64
N GLY A 22 8.64 -20.67 11.51
CA GLY A 22 7.67 -21.68 11.13
C GLY A 22 6.47 -21.13 10.34
N ARG A 23 6.01 -19.90 10.62
CA ARG A 23 4.98 -19.22 9.79
C ARG A 23 5.53 -18.77 8.44
N LYS A 24 6.75 -18.19 8.41
CA LYS A 24 7.44 -17.75 7.18
C LYS A 24 7.64 -18.92 6.21
N ALA A 25 8.09 -20.07 6.70
CA ALA A 25 8.22 -21.29 5.90
C ALA A 25 6.87 -21.82 5.36
N ARG A 26 5.75 -21.45 6.01
CA ARG A 26 4.40 -21.81 5.60
C ARG A 26 3.71 -20.76 4.74
N ARG A 27 4.40 -19.73 4.26
CA ARG A 27 3.83 -18.80 3.29
C ARG A 27 3.80 -19.43 1.90
N PHE A 28 2.84 -19.02 1.10
CA PHE A 28 2.82 -19.36 -0.31
C PHE A 28 3.48 -18.22 -1.07
N HIS A 29 4.50 -18.55 -1.87
CA HIS A 29 5.18 -17.61 -2.73
C HIS A 29 5.19 -18.17 -4.13
N LEU A 30 4.65 -17.42 -5.09
CA LEU A 30 4.75 -17.71 -6.52
C LEU A 30 5.57 -16.61 -7.19
N PHE A 31 6.41 -17.01 -8.13
CA PHE A 31 7.13 -16.10 -9.00
C PHE A 31 7.03 -16.62 -10.43
N VAL A 32 6.44 -15.82 -11.31
CA VAL A 32 6.28 -16.12 -12.75
C VAL A 32 6.96 -15.01 -13.54
N SER A 33 7.91 -15.36 -14.41
CA SER A 33 8.68 -14.39 -15.21
C SER A 33 8.46 -14.51 -16.71
N ASP A 34 7.58 -15.42 -17.15
CA ASP A 34 7.37 -15.77 -18.54
C ASP A 34 5.89 -15.65 -18.97
N VAL A 35 5.13 -14.90 -18.17
CA VAL A 35 3.73 -14.51 -18.44
C VAL A 35 3.61 -13.01 -18.21
N GLU A 36 3.20 -12.28 -19.24
CA GLU A 36 2.98 -10.84 -19.15
C GLU A 36 1.76 -10.53 -18.26
N PRO A 37 1.88 -9.67 -17.23
CA PRO A 37 0.74 -9.23 -16.45
C PRO A 37 -0.23 -8.41 -17.31
N GLN A 38 -1.47 -8.90 -17.45
CA GLN A 38 -2.47 -8.34 -18.36
C GLN A 38 -3.81 -8.10 -17.67
N SER A 39 -4.65 -7.26 -18.28
CA SER A 39 -6.06 -7.10 -17.91
C SER A 39 -6.89 -8.34 -18.30
N LYS A 40 -8.22 -8.27 -18.18
CA LYS A 40 -9.15 -9.33 -18.61
C LYS A 40 -8.99 -9.78 -20.06
N LYS A 41 -8.29 -9.01 -20.90
CA LYS A 41 -7.94 -9.37 -22.28
C LYS A 41 -6.69 -10.26 -22.38
N MET A 42 -6.23 -10.84 -21.25
CA MET A 42 -5.15 -11.82 -21.22
C MET A 42 -5.46 -12.99 -22.17
N ARG A 43 -4.48 -13.38 -22.98
CA ARG A 43 -4.63 -14.50 -23.92
C ARG A 43 -4.93 -15.78 -23.14
N GLU A 44 -5.78 -16.63 -23.69
CA GLU A 44 -6.17 -17.90 -23.07
C GLU A 44 -4.97 -18.79 -22.72
N GLY A 45 -4.00 -18.92 -23.63
CA GLY A 45 -2.77 -19.67 -23.37
C GLY A 45 -1.97 -19.12 -22.18
N ASP A 46 -1.87 -17.79 -22.03
CA ASP A 46 -1.18 -17.14 -20.91
C ASP A 46 -1.93 -17.37 -19.59
N ARG A 47 -3.27 -17.29 -19.63
CA ARG A 47 -4.14 -17.55 -18.48
C ARG A 47 -3.97 -18.98 -17.97
N ILE A 48 -4.07 -19.94 -18.88
CA ILE A 48 -3.91 -21.37 -18.57
C ILE A 48 -2.50 -21.62 -18.04
N LYS A 49 -1.46 -21.10 -18.71
CA LYS A 49 -0.07 -21.24 -18.27
C LYS A 49 0.16 -20.69 -16.86
N PHE A 50 -0.41 -19.52 -16.56
CA PHE A 50 -0.33 -18.92 -15.24
C PHE A 50 -1.00 -19.79 -14.16
N GLN A 51 -2.25 -20.21 -14.40
CA GLN A 51 -2.98 -21.03 -13.44
C GLN A 51 -2.37 -22.43 -13.26
N ASP A 52 -1.88 -23.05 -14.34
CA ASP A 52 -1.18 -24.34 -14.30
C ASP A 52 0.10 -24.25 -13.45
N GLY A 53 0.92 -23.21 -13.67
CA GLY A 53 2.10 -22.95 -12.86
C GLY A 53 1.77 -22.76 -11.38
N LEU A 54 0.72 -22.00 -11.07
CA LEU A 54 0.23 -21.80 -9.72
C LEU A 54 -0.26 -23.10 -9.07
N LEU A 55 -1.05 -23.92 -9.78
CA LEU A 55 -1.56 -25.19 -9.30
C LEU A 55 -0.43 -26.20 -9.06
N LYS A 56 0.54 -26.30 -9.98
CA LYS A 56 1.74 -27.13 -9.80
C LYS A 56 2.54 -26.72 -8.57
N ASP A 57 2.67 -25.42 -8.31
CA ASP A 57 3.37 -24.91 -7.13
C ASP A 57 2.61 -25.18 -5.83
N MET A 58 1.28 -25.13 -5.86
CA MET A 58 0.43 -25.53 -4.74
C MET A 58 0.56 -27.04 -4.46
N ASP A 59 0.43 -27.88 -5.50
CA ASP A 59 0.52 -29.34 -5.41
C ASP A 59 1.91 -29.79 -4.93
N ARG A 60 2.99 -29.22 -5.47
CA ARG A 60 4.38 -29.47 -5.05
C ARG A 60 4.62 -29.19 -3.57
N ARG A 61 3.90 -28.21 -3.00
CA ARG A 61 3.99 -27.84 -1.59
C ARG A 61 2.96 -28.57 -0.71
N GLY A 62 2.19 -29.49 -1.27
CA GLY A 62 1.11 -30.20 -0.58
C GLY A 62 0.02 -29.25 -0.07
N ARG A 63 -0.24 -28.16 -0.79
CA ARG A 63 -1.19 -27.11 -0.38
C ARG A 63 -2.50 -27.21 -1.11
N GLN A 64 -3.56 -26.93 -0.37
CA GLN A 64 -4.89 -26.67 -0.90
C GLN A 64 -5.18 -25.17 -0.88
N ALA A 65 -6.18 -24.74 -1.64
CA ALA A 65 -6.70 -23.39 -1.59
C ALA A 65 -7.01 -22.96 -0.13
N PHE A 66 -6.74 -21.69 0.17
CA PHE A 66 -6.97 -21.13 1.49
C PHE A 66 -8.47 -21.10 1.79
N LYS A 67 -8.87 -21.65 2.95
CA LYS A 67 -10.27 -21.69 3.42
C LYS A 67 -10.68 -20.49 4.29
N GLY A 68 -9.71 -19.76 4.81
CA GLY A 68 -9.93 -18.60 5.69
C GLY A 68 -9.44 -17.31 5.05
N ASP A 69 -9.64 -16.20 5.76
CA ASP A 69 -9.20 -14.88 5.31
C ASP A 69 -7.67 -14.86 5.07
N ILE A 70 -7.23 -14.17 4.02
CA ILE A 70 -5.83 -14.08 3.59
C ILE A 70 -5.31 -12.64 3.52
N ALA A 71 -3.99 -12.52 3.64
CA ALA A 71 -3.21 -11.35 3.29
C ALA A 71 -2.42 -11.64 2.01
N LEU A 72 -2.52 -10.76 1.02
CA LEU A 72 -2.01 -10.93 -0.34
C LEU A 72 -1.17 -9.71 -0.75
N ASP A 73 0.08 -9.95 -1.16
CA ASP A 73 0.96 -8.95 -1.77
C ASP A 73 1.28 -9.35 -3.23
N LEU A 74 0.98 -8.46 -4.16
CA LEU A 74 1.20 -8.60 -5.59
C LEU A 74 2.23 -7.58 -6.07
N ARG A 75 3.32 -8.08 -6.63
CA ARG A 75 4.37 -7.25 -7.25
C ARG A 75 4.46 -7.61 -8.72
N LEU A 76 4.25 -6.60 -9.56
CA LEU A 76 4.09 -6.77 -11.00
C LEU A 76 5.20 -6.01 -11.73
N ALA A 77 5.68 -6.58 -12.83
CA ALA A 77 6.52 -5.90 -13.81
C ALA A 77 5.97 -6.18 -15.21
N THR A 78 5.80 -5.13 -16.01
CA THR A 78 5.30 -5.24 -17.39
C THR A 78 6.36 -4.77 -18.36
N THR A 79 6.42 -5.45 -19.51
CA THR A 79 7.35 -5.11 -20.61
C THR A 79 6.64 -4.32 -21.71
N ARG A 80 5.31 -4.43 -21.78
CA ARG A 80 4.51 -3.84 -22.85
C ARG A 80 4.40 -2.32 -22.77
N HIS A 81 4.47 -1.66 -23.93
CA HIS A 81 4.24 -0.23 -24.06
C HIS A 81 2.78 0.17 -23.72
N ASP A 82 1.82 -0.71 -24.01
CA ASP A 82 0.39 -0.49 -23.80
C ASP A 82 -0.14 -1.23 -22.57
N ALA A 83 0.74 -1.52 -21.61
CA ALA A 83 0.40 -2.25 -20.40
C ALA A 83 -0.70 -1.51 -19.59
N PRO A 84 -1.73 -2.24 -19.09
CA PRO A 84 -2.75 -1.64 -18.25
C PRO A 84 -2.20 -1.12 -16.91
N GLN A 85 -3.00 -0.30 -16.22
CA GLN A 85 -2.68 0.16 -14.88
C GLN A 85 -2.75 -0.97 -13.85
N ALA A 86 -2.00 -0.83 -12.74
CA ALA A 86 -1.82 -1.87 -11.72
C ALA A 86 -3.16 -2.47 -11.22
N HIS A 87 -4.15 -1.63 -10.93
CA HIS A 87 -5.46 -2.08 -10.45
C HIS A 87 -6.26 -2.90 -11.47
N THR A 88 -6.05 -2.65 -12.77
CA THR A 88 -6.71 -3.41 -13.84
C THR A 88 -6.08 -4.78 -14.00
N ILE A 89 -4.75 -4.86 -13.92
CA ILE A 89 -4.01 -6.13 -13.94
C ILE A 89 -4.36 -6.94 -12.69
N ALA A 90 -4.35 -6.31 -11.51
CA ALA A 90 -4.67 -6.94 -10.25
C ALA A 90 -6.07 -7.56 -10.28
N LYS A 91 -7.11 -6.83 -10.74
CA LYS A 91 -8.47 -7.42 -10.83
C LYS A 91 -8.45 -8.73 -11.63
N ASN A 92 -7.78 -8.72 -12.78
CA ASN A 92 -7.70 -9.91 -13.61
C ASN A 92 -7.00 -11.07 -12.86
N LEU A 93 -5.84 -10.81 -12.25
CA LEU A 93 -5.12 -11.84 -11.49
C LEU A 93 -5.94 -12.38 -10.30
N LEU A 94 -6.67 -11.50 -9.59
CA LEU A 94 -7.58 -11.90 -8.51
C LEU A 94 -8.71 -12.79 -9.03
N ASP A 95 -9.27 -12.50 -10.20
CA ASP A 95 -10.26 -13.39 -10.82
C ASP A 95 -9.64 -14.77 -11.15
N LEU A 96 -8.38 -14.80 -11.63
CA LEU A 96 -7.64 -16.04 -11.93
C LEU A 96 -7.20 -16.85 -10.69
N PHE A 97 -7.11 -16.22 -9.53
CA PHE A 97 -6.80 -16.92 -8.27
C PHE A 97 -7.98 -17.67 -7.66
N GLY A 98 -9.21 -17.40 -8.11
CA GLY A 98 -10.41 -18.05 -7.60
C GLY A 98 -10.60 -19.46 -8.15
N THR A 99 -11.23 -19.58 -9.32
CA THR A 99 -11.58 -20.87 -9.93
C THR A 99 -10.66 -21.16 -11.12
N ALA A 100 -10.19 -22.39 -11.21
CA ALA A 100 -9.32 -22.84 -12.30
C ALA A 100 -10.08 -22.82 -13.63
N ASP A 101 -9.36 -22.54 -14.71
CA ASP A 101 -9.84 -22.82 -16.06
C ASP A 101 -10.27 -24.29 -16.17
N SER A 102 -11.38 -24.56 -16.86
CA SER A 102 -11.96 -25.90 -16.97
C SER A 102 -11.03 -26.93 -17.61
N THR A 103 -10.01 -26.45 -18.32
CA THR A 103 -8.95 -27.28 -18.91
C THR A 103 -7.93 -27.81 -17.88
N LEU A 104 -7.85 -27.22 -16.68
CA LEU A 104 -6.84 -27.52 -15.64
C LEU A 104 -7.39 -28.31 -14.43
N GLY A 105 -8.63 -28.79 -14.52
CA GLY A 105 -9.27 -29.59 -13.47
C GLY A 105 -10.78 -29.65 -13.60
N GLY A 106 -11.45 -30.21 -12.59
CA GLY A 106 -12.91 -30.18 -12.51
C GLY A 106 -13.46 -28.75 -12.41
N PRO A 107 -14.74 -28.54 -12.75
CA PRO A 107 -15.35 -27.21 -12.91
C PRO A 107 -15.26 -26.31 -11.66
N ASP A 108 -15.07 -26.89 -10.48
CA ASP A 108 -15.00 -26.17 -9.19
C ASP A 108 -13.60 -26.20 -8.55
N ARG A 109 -12.55 -26.58 -9.29
CA ARG A 109 -11.20 -26.61 -8.73
C ARG A 109 -10.79 -25.20 -8.33
N LYS A 110 -10.61 -24.97 -7.03
CA LYS A 110 -10.11 -23.70 -6.49
C LYS A 110 -8.59 -23.63 -6.60
N VAL A 111 -8.10 -22.44 -6.94
CA VAL A 111 -6.68 -22.25 -7.22
C VAL A 111 -5.96 -21.78 -5.96
N LEU A 112 -6.20 -20.53 -5.55
CA LEU A 112 -5.56 -19.94 -4.37
C LEU A 112 -6.56 -19.78 -3.22
N TYR A 113 -7.79 -19.35 -3.50
CA TYR A 113 -8.87 -19.17 -2.52
C TYR A 113 -10.22 -19.55 -3.13
N HIS A 114 -11.26 -19.65 -2.30
CA HIS A 114 -12.61 -19.99 -2.75
C HIS A 114 -13.37 -18.78 -3.27
N ASP A 115 -13.12 -17.61 -2.68
CA ASP A 115 -13.83 -16.36 -2.90
C ASP A 115 -12.88 -15.16 -2.65
N ASP A 116 -12.94 -14.11 -3.49
CA ASP A 116 -12.09 -12.92 -3.39
C ASP A 116 -12.39 -12.07 -2.15
N SER A 117 -13.59 -12.22 -1.57
CA SER A 117 -13.93 -11.64 -0.27
C SER A 117 -13.06 -12.16 0.88
N GLN A 118 -12.33 -13.28 0.70
CA GLN A 118 -11.34 -13.75 1.67
C GLN A 118 -10.12 -12.82 1.79
N ILE A 119 -9.89 -11.92 0.82
CA ILE A 119 -8.76 -10.99 0.86
C ILE A 119 -9.07 -9.87 1.83
N HIS A 120 -8.37 -9.86 2.97
CA HIS A 120 -8.53 -8.87 4.02
C HIS A 120 -7.33 -7.92 4.14
N ALA A 121 -6.24 -8.23 3.45
CA ALA A 121 -5.11 -7.33 3.28
C ALA A 121 -4.60 -7.51 1.85
N LEU A 122 -4.51 -6.42 1.10
CA LEU A 122 -4.09 -6.41 -0.30
C LEU A 122 -3.03 -5.33 -0.49
N SER A 123 -1.85 -5.69 -0.98
CA SER A 123 -0.85 -4.77 -1.50
C SER A 123 -0.62 -5.05 -2.98
N VAL A 124 -0.61 -4.02 -3.81
CA VAL A 124 -0.37 -4.16 -5.25
C VAL A 124 0.58 -3.06 -5.71
N SER A 125 1.68 -3.45 -6.33
CA SER A 125 2.61 -2.55 -7.03
C SER A 125 2.85 -3.03 -8.46
N CYS A 126 3.06 -2.10 -9.39
CA CYS A 126 3.39 -2.43 -10.77
C CYS A 126 4.50 -1.50 -11.27
N ARG A 127 5.54 -2.09 -11.85
CA ARG A 127 6.57 -1.37 -12.60
C ARG A 127 6.33 -1.54 -14.09
N HIS A 128 6.23 -0.44 -14.81
CA HIS A 128 6.06 -0.46 -16.28
C HIS A 128 7.39 -0.28 -17.01
N GLY A 129 7.47 -0.81 -18.24
CA GLY A 129 8.66 -0.70 -19.08
C GLY A 129 9.89 -1.39 -18.49
N GLN A 130 9.71 -2.58 -17.95
CA GLN A 130 10.82 -3.44 -17.49
C GLN A 130 11.30 -4.34 -18.64
N ASP A 131 12.49 -4.92 -18.49
CA ASP A 131 13.08 -5.81 -19.49
C ASP A 131 12.41 -7.20 -19.48
N GLU A 132 11.88 -7.61 -18.33
CA GLU A 132 11.24 -8.91 -18.12
C GLU A 132 9.88 -8.73 -17.42
N PRO A 133 8.85 -9.52 -17.80
CA PRO A 133 7.60 -9.51 -17.07
C PRO A 133 7.77 -10.26 -15.76
N ILE A 134 7.10 -9.78 -14.71
CA ILE A 134 7.12 -10.44 -13.40
C ILE A 134 5.71 -10.42 -12.83
N ILE A 135 5.26 -11.58 -12.35
CA ILE A 135 4.14 -11.72 -11.42
C ILE A 135 4.68 -12.41 -10.18
N ALA A 136 4.87 -11.65 -9.11
CA ALA A 136 5.27 -12.16 -7.81
C ALA A 136 4.10 -12.06 -6.84
N VAL A 137 3.78 -13.19 -6.20
CA VAL A 137 2.64 -13.35 -5.29
C VAL A 137 3.17 -13.82 -3.95
N ASP A 138 2.87 -13.11 -2.87
CA ASP A 138 3.08 -13.56 -1.48
C ASP A 138 1.73 -13.64 -0.78
N VAL A 139 1.40 -14.84 -0.30
CA VAL A 139 0.14 -15.10 0.39
C VAL A 139 0.39 -15.78 1.73
N ARG A 140 -0.29 -15.27 2.75
CA ARG A 140 -0.33 -15.88 4.08
C ARG A 140 -1.74 -15.78 4.66
N SER A 141 -2.08 -16.68 5.59
CA SER A 141 -3.36 -16.57 6.30
C SER A 141 -3.40 -15.28 7.13
N MET A 142 -4.58 -14.68 7.29
CA MET A 142 -4.73 -13.49 8.13
C MET A 142 -4.40 -13.75 9.60
N SER A 143 -4.50 -15.01 10.06
CA SER A 143 -4.00 -15.36 11.40
C SER A 143 -2.48 -15.20 11.46
N ALA A 144 -1.75 -15.77 10.50
CA ALA A 144 -0.30 -15.66 10.46
C ALA A 144 0.17 -14.21 10.28
N PHE A 145 -0.50 -13.45 9.40
CA PHE A 145 -0.23 -12.03 9.21
C PHE A 145 -0.38 -11.24 10.52
N ARG A 146 -1.48 -11.43 11.26
CA ARG A 146 -1.72 -10.74 12.52
C ARG A 146 -0.72 -11.12 13.61
N ASP A 147 -0.29 -12.37 13.67
CA ASP A 147 0.75 -12.80 14.60
C ASP A 147 2.10 -12.14 14.27
N ASP A 148 2.45 -12.05 12.99
CA ASP A 148 3.67 -11.37 12.53
C ASP A 148 3.59 -9.86 12.82
N LEU A 149 2.45 -9.24 12.52
CA LEU A 149 2.18 -7.84 12.82
C LEU A 149 2.28 -7.53 14.31
N ALA A 150 1.83 -8.44 15.18
CA ALA A 150 1.96 -8.27 16.62
C ALA A 150 3.42 -8.25 17.07
N ILE A 151 4.30 -9.07 16.48
CA ILE A 151 5.74 -9.07 16.76
C ILE A 151 6.37 -7.77 16.24
N ALA A 152 6.08 -7.42 14.99
CA ALA A 152 6.65 -6.24 14.36
C ALA A 152 6.21 -4.93 15.06
N GLY A 153 4.94 -4.85 15.50
CA GLY A 153 4.43 -3.71 16.25
C GLY A 153 5.04 -3.57 17.65
N MET A 154 5.47 -4.68 18.28
CA MET A 154 6.24 -4.61 19.52
C MET A 154 7.66 -4.05 19.27
N ALA A 155 8.29 -4.45 18.17
CA ALA A 155 9.62 -3.97 17.80
C ALA A 155 9.63 -2.48 17.40
N ASP A 156 8.54 -1.97 16.81
CA ASP A 156 8.38 -0.58 16.35
C ASP A 156 8.36 0.45 17.51
N ARG A 157 7.99 0.04 18.73
CA ARG A 157 7.80 0.96 19.86
C ARG A 157 9.10 1.60 20.35
N ASP A 158 10.26 1.01 20.06
CA ASP A 158 11.56 1.56 20.43
C ASP A 158 11.96 2.78 19.57
N ASP A 159 11.34 2.97 18.40
CA ASP A 159 11.70 4.03 17.44
C ASP A 159 10.83 5.31 17.57
N TYR A 160 9.70 5.27 18.28
CA TYR A 160 8.73 6.37 18.35
C TYR A 160 9.19 7.62 19.15
N MET A 161 10.35 7.57 19.80
CA MET A 161 10.83 8.61 20.72
C MET A 161 11.81 9.63 20.10
N ASP A 162 12.07 9.61 18.78
CA ASP A 162 12.82 10.69 18.12
C ASP A 162 11.89 11.91 17.90
N GLY A 163 11.93 12.84 18.85
CA GLY A 163 11.06 14.01 18.98
C GLY A 163 11.39 15.16 18.03
N ARG A 164 11.74 14.89 16.77
CA ARG A 164 11.77 15.94 15.74
C ARG A 164 10.36 16.47 15.52
N ASP A 165 10.22 17.79 15.41
CA ASP A 165 8.97 18.43 15.04
C ASP A 165 8.62 17.99 13.61
N ARG A 166 7.79 16.97 13.48
CA ARG A 166 7.47 16.29 12.20
C ARG A 166 6.75 17.20 11.20
N PHE A 167 6.34 18.39 11.65
CA PHE A 167 5.71 19.42 10.85
C PHE A 167 6.64 20.61 10.56
N GLU A 168 7.90 20.56 10.98
CA GLU A 168 8.88 21.62 10.72
C GLU A 168 9.07 21.85 9.22
N ASP A 169 9.30 20.79 8.43
CA ASP A 169 9.46 20.91 6.98
C ASP A 169 8.21 21.53 6.30
N MET A 170 7.02 21.17 6.78
CA MET A 170 5.75 21.72 6.28
C MET A 170 5.63 23.21 6.58
N ARG A 171 6.01 23.62 7.80
CA ARG A 171 6.03 25.02 8.22
C ARG A 171 7.04 25.82 7.42
N THR A 172 8.26 25.29 7.23
CA THR A 172 9.30 25.92 6.41
C THR A 172 8.83 26.12 4.96
N LEU A 173 8.22 25.11 4.32
CA LEU A 173 7.67 25.27 2.98
C LEU A 173 6.59 26.36 2.94
N ARG A 174 5.66 26.33 3.90
CA ARG A 174 4.54 27.27 3.93
C ARG A 174 5.01 28.72 4.10
N GLU A 175 5.98 28.96 4.99
CA GLU A 175 6.63 30.25 5.18
C GLU A 175 7.37 30.69 3.90
N PHE A 176 8.12 29.77 3.28
CA PHE A 176 8.86 30.07 2.04
C PHE A 176 7.95 30.47 0.86
N ILE A 177 6.78 29.83 0.75
CA ILE A 177 5.74 30.21 -0.24
C ILE A 177 5.12 31.57 0.12
N ALA A 178 4.79 31.80 1.39
CA ALA A 178 4.17 33.06 1.83
C ALA A 178 5.07 34.28 1.57
N GLU A 179 6.39 34.10 1.59
CA GLU A 179 7.39 35.15 1.36
C GLU A 179 7.94 35.18 -0.08
N GLU A 180 7.22 34.64 -1.06
CA GLU A 180 7.69 34.50 -2.45
C GLU A 180 8.35 35.77 -3.02
N ALA A 181 7.71 36.93 -2.91
CA ALA A 181 8.25 38.17 -3.47
C ALA A 181 9.61 38.56 -2.87
N SER A 182 9.74 38.42 -1.54
CA SER A 182 10.99 38.68 -0.81
C SER A 182 12.07 37.66 -1.19
N ASN A 183 11.72 36.39 -1.20
CA ASN A 183 12.61 35.29 -1.54
C ASN A 183 13.11 35.40 -2.98
N ARG A 184 12.24 35.74 -3.94
CA ARG A 184 12.64 35.98 -5.34
C ARG A 184 13.55 37.19 -5.49
N ALA A 185 13.30 38.28 -4.77
CA ALA A 185 14.16 39.46 -4.79
C ALA A 185 15.57 39.16 -4.25
N ALA A 186 15.67 38.33 -3.20
CA ALA A 186 16.94 37.98 -2.57
C ALA A 186 17.73 36.91 -3.35
N LEU A 187 17.05 35.91 -3.92
CA LEU A 187 17.69 34.72 -4.51
C LEU A 187 17.80 34.78 -6.04
N GLY A 188 16.94 35.57 -6.69
CA GLY A 188 16.66 35.45 -8.13
C GLY A 188 15.75 34.26 -8.46
N SER A 189 15.07 34.31 -9.60
CA SER A 189 14.02 33.34 -9.95
C SER A 189 14.50 31.89 -10.02
N ALA A 190 15.62 31.62 -10.70
CA ALA A 190 16.09 30.24 -10.86
C ALA A 190 16.44 29.57 -9.53
N LYS A 191 17.08 30.29 -8.62
CA LYS A 191 17.43 29.78 -7.29
C LYS A 191 16.20 29.63 -6.40
N TYR A 192 15.24 30.56 -6.49
CA TYR A 192 13.95 30.43 -5.81
C TYR A 192 13.24 29.13 -6.22
N GLU A 193 13.11 28.85 -7.53
CA GLU A 193 12.44 27.63 -8.01
C GLU A 193 13.14 26.36 -7.49
N ALA A 194 14.47 26.32 -7.54
CA ALA A 194 15.24 25.19 -7.02
C ALA A 194 15.02 24.99 -5.50
N MET A 195 15.00 26.07 -4.72
CA MET A 195 14.74 26.01 -3.28
C MET A 195 13.29 25.63 -2.96
N LEU A 196 12.32 26.14 -3.73
CA LEU A 196 10.91 25.76 -3.61
C LEU A 196 10.73 24.26 -3.83
N GLN A 197 11.36 23.71 -4.88
CA GLN A 197 11.31 22.27 -5.15
C GLN A 197 11.97 21.45 -4.02
N PHE A 198 13.11 21.90 -3.50
CA PHE A 198 13.78 21.25 -2.36
C PHE A 198 12.90 21.23 -1.11
N TYR A 199 12.36 22.39 -0.69
CA TYR A 199 11.48 22.46 0.47
C TYR A 199 10.19 21.67 0.27
N ARG A 200 9.64 21.68 -0.96
CA ARG A 200 8.46 20.88 -1.30
C ARG A 200 8.73 19.39 -1.17
N TRP A 201 9.86 18.91 -1.69
CA TRP A 201 10.29 17.53 -1.56
C TRP A 201 10.44 17.12 -0.09
N ASN A 202 11.09 17.93 0.76
CA ASN A 202 11.23 17.64 2.19
C ASN A 202 9.87 17.58 2.89
N ALA A 203 9.04 18.62 2.70
CA ALA A 203 7.72 18.70 3.32
C ALA A 203 6.82 17.54 2.91
N GLN A 204 6.78 17.18 1.62
CA GLN A 204 5.99 16.05 1.14
C GLN A 204 6.52 14.71 1.66
N ASN A 205 7.83 14.49 1.70
CA ASN A 205 8.39 13.27 2.29
C ASN A 205 7.96 13.10 3.74
N SER A 206 8.18 14.12 4.57
CA SER A 206 7.86 14.07 6.00
C SER A 206 6.35 13.93 6.25
N ALA A 207 5.54 14.74 5.56
CA ALA A 207 4.09 14.76 5.72
C ALA A 207 3.42 13.45 5.24
N LEU A 208 3.77 12.96 4.05
CA LEU A 208 3.16 11.77 3.47
C LEU A 208 3.69 10.48 4.11
N ALA A 209 4.93 10.48 4.62
CA ALA A 209 5.39 9.40 5.49
C ALA A 209 4.59 9.36 6.80
N TYR A 210 4.28 10.52 7.37
CA TYR A 210 3.47 10.60 8.59
C TYR A 210 2.01 10.14 8.37
N ALA A 211 1.43 10.43 7.21
CA ALA A 211 0.08 9.99 6.83
C ALA A 211 -0.06 8.45 6.70
N SER A 212 1.07 7.76 6.54
CA SER A 212 1.13 6.32 6.35
C SER A 212 0.68 5.54 7.58
N VAL A 213 -0.10 4.49 7.37
CA VAL A 213 -0.28 3.44 8.37
C VAL A 213 1.07 2.74 8.56
N THR A 214 1.61 2.85 9.76
CA THR A 214 2.81 2.16 10.20
C THR A 214 2.49 0.76 10.68
N THR A 215 3.53 -0.03 10.95
CA THR A 215 3.36 -1.34 11.57
C THR A 215 2.67 -1.23 12.93
N GLY A 216 3.10 -0.28 13.78
CA GLY A 216 2.47 -0.03 15.07
C GLY A 216 1.00 0.40 14.97
N SER A 217 0.67 1.36 14.10
CA SER A 217 -0.72 1.82 13.97
C SER A 217 -1.63 0.74 13.38
N LEU A 218 -1.14 -0.06 12.42
CA LEU A 218 -1.90 -1.21 11.90
C LEU A 218 -2.13 -2.27 12.99
N ALA A 219 -1.11 -2.56 13.81
CA ALA A 219 -1.25 -3.50 14.92
C ALA A 219 -2.33 -3.03 15.90
N TRP A 220 -2.39 -1.73 16.22
CA TRP A 220 -3.45 -1.16 17.04
C TRP A 220 -4.84 -1.23 16.38
N LEU A 221 -4.94 -0.97 15.07
CA LEU A 221 -6.21 -1.07 14.32
C LEU A 221 -6.77 -2.50 14.30
N PHE A 222 -5.89 -3.51 14.26
CA PHE A 222 -6.25 -4.93 14.35
C PHE A 222 -6.42 -5.46 15.78
N ASP A 223 -6.16 -4.63 16.79
CA ASP A 223 -6.14 -5.01 18.21
C ASP A 223 -5.18 -6.19 18.49
N VAL A 224 -3.95 -6.09 17.96
CA VAL A 224 -2.89 -7.08 18.16
C VAL A 224 -1.63 -6.46 18.78
N PRO A 225 -1.05 -7.09 19.82
CA PRO A 225 -1.52 -8.28 20.53
C PRO A 225 -2.80 -8.02 21.34
N ARG A 226 -3.69 -9.02 21.41
CA ARG A 226 -4.92 -8.98 22.22
C ARG A 226 -4.59 -9.04 23.72
N ARG A 227 -4.25 -7.90 24.35
CA ARG A 227 -4.34 -7.58 25.80
C ARG A 227 -3.54 -6.31 26.16
N GLY A 228 -4.27 -5.25 26.52
CA GLY A 228 -4.15 -4.58 27.82
C GLY A 228 -3.08 -3.50 28.10
N ILE A 229 -1.97 -3.41 27.37
CA ILE A 229 -0.89 -2.44 27.74
C ILE A 229 -0.33 -1.66 26.54
N PHE A 230 -0.61 -2.10 25.30
CA PHE A 230 0.11 -1.61 24.12
C PHE A 230 -0.61 -0.52 23.31
N ASN A 231 -1.93 -0.41 23.42
CA ASN A 231 -2.68 0.74 22.90
C ASN A 231 -3.13 1.59 24.11
N PRO A 232 -2.54 2.77 24.36
CA PRO A 232 -2.94 3.63 25.48
C PRO A 232 -4.33 4.26 25.29
N PHE A 233 -4.87 4.26 24.07
CA PHE A 233 -6.14 4.91 23.72
C PHE A 233 -7.09 4.00 22.91
N PRO A 234 -7.37 2.76 23.34
CA PRO A 234 -8.07 1.78 22.50
C PRO A 234 -9.52 2.14 22.18
N LYS A 235 -10.13 3.02 22.98
CA LYS A 235 -11.49 3.53 22.73
C LYS A 235 -11.53 4.74 21.81
N GLN A 236 -10.43 5.48 21.68
CA GLN A 236 -10.35 6.72 20.90
C GLN A 236 -9.51 6.57 19.63
N TRP A 237 -8.75 5.48 19.51
CA TRP A 237 -7.80 5.28 18.41
C TRP A 237 -8.47 5.34 17.04
N ASP A 238 -9.62 4.69 16.86
CA ASP A 238 -10.36 4.75 15.59
C ASP A 238 -10.79 6.19 15.25
N THR A 239 -11.15 7.00 16.25
CA THR A 239 -11.49 8.42 16.04
C THR A 239 -10.23 9.22 15.70
N MET A 240 -9.15 9.06 16.46
CA MET A 240 -7.87 9.74 16.22
C MET A 240 -7.29 9.41 14.84
N PHE A 241 -7.40 8.14 14.43
CA PHE A 241 -6.95 7.66 13.14
C PHE A 241 -7.75 8.29 12.00
N ARG A 242 -9.07 8.38 12.14
CA ARG A 242 -9.95 9.00 11.13
C ARG A 242 -9.77 10.50 11.05
N SER A 243 -9.49 11.17 12.16
CA SER A 243 -9.27 12.61 12.22
C SER A 243 -7.81 13.01 11.97
N ALA A 244 -6.93 12.09 11.57
CA ALA A 244 -5.53 12.40 11.34
C ALA A 244 -5.39 13.37 10.15
N PRO A 245 -4.59 14.45 10.27
CA PRO A 245 -4.33 15.35 9.16
C PRO A 245 -3.68 14.53 8.05
N LEU A 246 -4.16 14.67 6.81
CA LEU A 246 -3.76 13.88 5.62
C LEU A 246 -4.47 12.52 5.42
N ARG A 247 -5.56 12.27 6.15
CA ARG A 247 -6.48 11.17 5.85
C ARG A 247 -7.87 11.69 5.52
N ILE A 248 -8.56 11.00 4.62
CA ILE A 248 -9.92 11.31 4.18
C ILE A 248 -10.87 10.26 4.74
N GLU A 249 -11.88 10.68 5.51
CA GLU A 249 -12.99 9.81 5.95
C GLU A 249 -14.09 9.79 4.88
N LEU A 250 -14.35 8.62 4.31
CA LEU A 250 -15.33 8.44 3.23
C LEU A 250 -16.68 7.90 3.75
N GLY A 251 -16.81 7.73 5.06
CA GLY A 251 -17.98 7.12 5.71
C GLY A 251 -18.08 5.60 5.49
N GLU A 252 -19.29 5.05 5.47
CA GLU A 252 -19.53 3.60 5.34
C GLU A 252 -19.61 3.15 3.87
N LEU A 253 -19.19 1.91 3.59
CA LEU A 253 -19.35 1.30 2.27
C LEU A 253 -20.84 1.14 1.91
N PRO A 254 -21.19 1.23 0.62
CA PRO A 254 -22.57 1.02 0.19
C PRO A 254 -23.00 -0.43 0.44
N THR A 255 -24.17 -0.61 1.05
CA THR A 255 -24.71 -1.92 1.44
C THR A 255 -25.95 -2.31 0.65
N LYS A 256 -26.62 -1.34 0.01
CA LYS A 256 -27.83 -1.55 -0.79
C LYS A 256 -27.64 -1.14 -2.25
N PRO A 257 -28.39 -1.75 -3.19
CA PRO A 257 -28.45 -1.27 -4.57
C PRO A 257 -28.78 0.22 -4.62
N GLY A 258 -28.04 0.98 -5.43
CA GLY A 258 -28.20 2.44 -5.57
C GLY A 258 -27.32 3.29 -4.64
N GLU A 259 -26.86 2.75 -3.50
CA GLU A 259 -25.98 3.48 -2.57
C GLU A 259 -24.57 3.73 -3.17
N SER A 260 -24.13 2.91 -4.13
CA SER A 260 -22.84 3.08 -4.81
C SER A 260 -22.68 4.42 -5.51
N THR A 261 -23.76 4.97 -6.09
CA THR A 261 -23.70 6.29 -6.74
C THR A 261 -23.54 7.40 -5.71
N GLN A 262 -24.26 7.33 -4.59
CA GLN A 262 -24.12 8.29 -3.50
C GLN A 262 -22.73 8.21 -2.86
N PHE A 263 -22.19 6.99 -2.71
CA PHE A 263 -20.84 6.80 -2.22
C PHE A 263 -19.80 7.41 -3.17
N LYS A 264 -19.91 7.19 -4.49
CA LYS A 264 -19.04 7.83 -5.49
C LYS A 264 -19.05 9.35 -5.40
N GLN A 265 -20.24 9.95 -5.31
CA GLN A 265 -20.40 11.40 -5.17
C GLN A 265 -19.74 11.92 -3.89
N ARG A 266 -19.88 11.19 -2.79
CA ARG A 266 -19.19 11.52 -1.54
C ARG A 266 -17.67 11.44 -1.70
N VAL A 267 -17.14 10.35 -2.27
CA VAL A 267 -15.68 10.23 -2.49
C VAL A 267 -15.17 11.40 -3.32
N GLN A 268 -15.86 11.76 -4.40
CA GLN A 268 -15.51 12.91 -5.22
C GLN A 268 -15.50 14.21 -4.40
N ALA A 269 -16.54 14.46 -3.60
CA ALA A 269 -16.64 15.67 -2.78
C ALA A 269 -15.54 15.75 -1.71
N GLU A 270 -15.30 14.67 -0.99
CA GLU A 270 -14.27 14.62 0.06
C GLU A 270 -12.85 14.74 -0.50
N VAL A 271 -12.59 14.13 -1.67
CA VAL A 271 -11.31 14.28 -2.38
C VAL A 271 -11.10 15.71 -2.86
N ALA A 272 -12.14 16.36 -3.38
CA ALA A 272 -12.07 17.76 -3.79
C ALA A 272 -11.85 18.72 -2.61
N ALA A 273 -12.55 18.50 -1.49
CA ALA A 273 -12.38 19.28 -0.26
C ALA A 273 -10.95 19.12 0.30
N PHE A 274 -10.45 17.88 0.33
CA PHE A 274 -9.08 17.61 0.74
C PHE A 274 -8.05 18.29 -0.17
N LYS A 275 -8.25 18.24 -1.50
CA LYS A 275 -7.39 18.95 -2.46
C LYS A 275 -7.40 20.44 -2.18
N GLN A 276 -8.55 21.05 -1.90
CA GLN A 276 -8.65 22.47 -1.60
C GLN A 276 -7.87 22.84 -0.33
N GLU A 277 -7.94 22.02 0.72
CA GLU A 277 -7.24 22.27 1.98
C GLU A 277 -5.71 22.09 1.85
N TRP A 278 -5.28 21.04 1.15
CA TRP A 278 -3.88 20.60 1.12
C TRP A 278 -3.16 20.96 -0.18
N ASP A 279 -3.76 21.79 -1.04
CA ASP A 279 -3.24 22.07 -2.38
C ASP A 279 -1.79 22.57 -2.37
N TRP A 280 -1.52 23.53 -1.49
CA TRP A 280 -0.22 24.15 -1.30
C TRP A 280 0.89 23.13 -1.06
N LEU A 281 0.58 22.02 -0.38
CA LEU A 281 1.49 20.91 -0.12
C LEU A 281 1.48 19.91 -1.29
N MET A 282 0.31 19.54 -1.80
CA MET A 282 0.12 18.40 -2.71
C MET A 282 0.38 18.72 -4.19
N SER A 283 0.36 19.99 -4.61
CA SER A 283 0.49 20.37 -6.02
C SER A 283 1.66 21.32 -6.28
N PRO A 284 2.60 20.95 -7.17
CA PRO A 284 2.76 19.62 -7.78
C PRO A 284 3.26 18.58 -6.76
N LEU A 285 3.11 17.29 -7.08
CA LEU A 285 3.80 16.22 -6.36
C LEU A 285 5.28 16.17 -6.80
N ALA A 286 6.18 16.17 -5.82
CA ALA A 286 7.63 16.05 -5.98
C ALA A 286 8.16 14.69 -5.49
N VAL A 287 7.30 13.86 -4.90
CA VAL A 287 7.63 12.52 -4.37
C VAL A 287 6.69 11.46 -4.94
N PRO A 288 7.15 10.20 -5.08
CA PRO A 288 6.26 9.10 -5.48
C PRO A 288 5.25 8.81 -4.39
N VAL A 289 4.02 8.52 -4.80
CA VAL A 289 2.92 8.32 -3.87
C VAL A 289 2.18 7.00 -4.09
N ALA A 290 1.83 6.37 -2.99
CA ALA A 290 0.93 5.24 -2.95
C ALA A 290 -0.45 5.66 -2.42
N LEU A 291 -1.46 4.84 -2.71
CA LEU A 291 -2.79 5.00 -2.13
C LEU A 291 -3.00 3.98 -1.02
N GLN A 292 -3.41 4.42 0.17
CA GLN A 292 -3.67 3.52 1.29
C GLN A 292 -5.12 3.61 1.77
N LEU A 293 -5.77 2.46 1.88
CA LEU A 293 -7.17 2.30 2.24
C LEU A 293 -7.30 1.45 3.51
N VAL A 294 -8.09 1.92 4.46
CA VAL A 294 -8.50 1.17 5.65
C VAL A 294 -10.02 1.10 5.69
N VAL A 295 -10.54 -0.12 5.76
CA VAL A 295 -11.98 -0.41 5.82
C VAL A 295 -12.29 -1.10 7.13
N ARG A 296 -13.15 -0.48 7.94
CA ARG A 296 -13.77 -1.14 9.10
C ARG A 296 -15.25 -1.39 8.78
N PRO A 297 -15.67 -2.66 8.57
CA PRO A 297 -17.08 -2.97 8.35
C PRO A 297 -17.97 -2.60 9.54
N SER A 298 -19.22 -2.26 9.27
CA SER A 298 -20.23 -2.03 10.31
C SER A 298 -20.60 -3.35 11.02
N PRO A 299 -21.10 -3.30 12.27
CA PRO A 299 -21.43 -4.50 13.03
C PRO A 299 -22.52 -5.31 12.31
N GLY A 300 -22.31 -6.62 12.15
CA GLY A 300 -23.31 -7.52 11.56
C GLY A 300 -23.49 -7.40 10.04
N MET A 301 -22.61 -6.67 9.34
CA MET A 301 -22.63 -6.62 7.88
C MET A 301 -22.41 -8.03 7.29
N PRO A 302 -23.34 -8.55 6.45
CA PRO A 302 -23.17 -9.87 5.83
C PRO A 302 -21.96 -9.90 4.92
N ARG A 303 -21.24 -11.03 4.89
CA ARG A 303 -20.04 -11.19 4.04
C ARG A 303 -20.33 -10.95 2.56
N GLY A 304 -21.47 -11.44 2.05
CA GLY A 304 -21.87 -11.24 0.65
C GLY A 304 -22.24 -9.81 0.26
N VAL A 305 -22.23 -8.86 1.21
CA VAL A 305 -22.46 -7.43 0.97
C VAL A 305 -21.15 -6.64 1.05
N LEU A 306 -20.06 -7.27 1.50
CA LEU A 306 -18.75 -6.62 1.59
C LEU A 306 -18.15 -6.49 0.20
N HIS A 307 -17.84 -5.26 -0.19
CA HIS A 307 -17.10 -5.00 -1.43
C HIS A 307 -15.68 -5.52 -1.30
N ASP A 308 -15.18 -6.16 -2.36
CA ASP A 308 -13.79 -6.60 -2.45
C ASP A 308 -12.86 -5.40 -2.44
N LEU A 309 -11.68 -5.58 -1.83
CA LEU A 309 -10.75 -4.48 -1.62
C LEU A 309 -10.25 -3.85 -2.93
N ASP A 310 -10.03 -4.68 -3.95
CA ASP A 310 -9.65 -4.23 -5.29
C ASP A 310 -10.77 -3.47 -5.99
N ASN A 311 -12.02 -3.91 -5.86
CA ASN A 311 -13.18 -3.21 -6.40
C ASN A 311 -13.34 -1.84 -5.72
N ILE A 312 -13.12 -1.72 -4.40
CA ILE A 312 -13.18 -0.43 -3.72
C ILE A 312 -12.12 0.54 -4.27
N VAL A 313 -10.87 0.09 -4.36
CA VAL A 313 -9.76 0.91 -4.86
C VAL A 313 -9.98 1.31 -6.32
N ARG A 314 -10.35 0.35 -7.18
CA ARG A 314 -10.53 0.56 -8.62
C ARG A 314 -11.72 1.45 -8.93
N ASP A 315 -12.89 1.18 -8.34
CA ASP A 315 -14.14 1.78 -8.79
C ASP A 315 -14.50 3.07 -8.03
N TYR A 316 -13.98 3.24 -6.81
CA TYR A 316 -14.27 4.42 -5.99
C TYR A 316 -13.07 5.33 -5.78
N LEU A 317 -11.84 4.83 -5.63
CA LEU A 317 -10.72 5.70 -5.23
C LEU A 317 -9.91 6.20 -6.42
N ILE A 318 -9.31 5.29 -7.20
CA ILE A 318 -8.40 5.64 -8.30
C ILE A 318 -9.00 6.67 -9.29
N PRO A 319 -10.27 6.56 -9.73
CA PRO A 319 -10.86 7.50 -10.67
C PRO A 319 -11.00 8.94 -10.14
N HIS A 320 -10.93 9.14 -8.82
CA HIS A 320 -11.03 10.46 -8.20
C HIS A 320 -9.67 10.96 -7.71
N PHE A 321 -8.83 10.11 -7.13
CA PHE A 321 -7.51 10.52 -6.63
C PHE A 321 -6.52 10.82 -7.77
N VAL A 322 -6.38 9.91 -8.74
CA VAL A 322 -5.37 10.06 -9.80
C VAL A 322 -5.52 11.37 -10.58
N PRO A 323 -6.71 11.72 -11.13
CA PRO A 323 -6.85 12.98 -11.86
C PRO A 323 -6.82 14.22 -10.96
N THR A 324 -7.24 14.13 -9.69
CA THR A 324 -7.27 15.31 -8.80
C THR A 324 -5.87 15.76 -8.38
N PHE A 325 -4.95 14.83 -8.18
CA PHE A 325 -3.59 15.13 -7.71
C PHE A 325 -2.51 14.93 -8.78
N ASP A 326 -2.89 14.61 -10.03
CA ASP A 326 -1.98 14.24 -11.14
C ASP A 326 -0.92 13.21 -10.71
N THR A 327 -1.35 12.16 -9.99
CA THR A 327 -0.44 11.14 -9.48
C THR A 327 0.14 10.29 -10.61
N VAL A 328 1.34 9.78 -10.37
CA VAL A 328 2.08 8.99 -11.37
C VAL A 328 2.19 7.51 -10.97
N SER A 329 2.15 6.63 -11.96
CA SER A 329 2.32 5.17 -11.78
C SER A 329 3.76 4.74 -11.51
N ASP A 330 4.72 5.61 -11.78
CA ASP A 330 6.15 5.33 -11.63
C ASP A 330 6.89 6.61 -11.25
N PHE A 331 7.80 6.52 -10.28
CA PHE A 331 8.54 7.65 -9.75
C PHE A 331 9.37 8.37 -10.82
N ARG A 332 9.78 7.68 -11.89
CA ARG A 332 10.55 8.26 -13.00
C ARG A 332 9.81 9.43 -13.66
N TRP A 333 8.48 9.43 -13.65
CA TRP A 333 7.65 10.52 -14.19
C TRP A 333 7.79 11.85 -13.45
N LEU A 334 8.22 11.84 -12.19
CA LEU A 334 8.47 13.08 -11.42
C LEU A 334 9.70 13.84 -11.92
N PHE A 335 10.54 13.17 -12.70
CA PHE A 335 11.83 13.68 -13.16
C PHE A 335 11.88 13.89 -14.68
N GLU A 336 10.73 13.84 -15.36
CA GLU A 336 10.63 13.95 -16.82
C GLU A 336 11.34 15.21 -17.36
N ASN A 337 11.13 16.37 -16.72
CA ASN A 337 11.72 17.64 -17.12
C ASN A 337 13.27 17.66 -17.01
N MET A 338 13.86 16.89 -16.09
CA MET A 338 15.32 16.81 -15.93
C MET A 338 16.01 15.98 -17.04
N ARG A 339 15.23 15.28 -17.88
CA ARG A 339 15.77 14.54 -19.03
C ARG A 339 16.09 15.47 -20.20
N ASP A 340 15.24 16.47 -20.41
CA ASP A 340 15.38 17.41 -21.52
C ASP A 340 16.53 18.39 -21.27
N GLU A 341 16.81 18.69 -20.00
CA GLU A 341 17.95 19.49 -19.52
C GLU A 341 19.22 18.62 -19.38
N LYS A 342 19.79 18.11 -20.47
CA LYS A 342 20.99 17.24 -20.44
C LYS A 342 22.21 17.90 -19.76
N PRO A 343 22.70 17.44 -18.58
CA PRO A 343 24.09 17.69 -18.19
C PRO A 343 24.94 16.56 -18.78
N ALA A 344 25.98 16.91 -19.54
CA ALA A 344 26.86 15.97 -20.26
C ALA A 344 27.60 14.93 -19.38
N THR A 345 27.40 14.94 -18.06
CA THR A 345 28.15 14.17 -17.06
C THR A 345 27.31 13.22 -16.20
N ALA A 346 25.99 13.24 -16.30
CA ALA A 346 25.14 12.41 -15.45
C ALA A 346 24.83 11.07 -16.13
N ASN A 347 25.59 10.03 -15.81
CA ASN A 347 25.35 8.64 -16.20
C ASN A 347 24.08 8.11 -15.50
N ARG A 348 22.90 8.60 -15.90
CA ARG A 348 21.61 8.28 -15.28
C ARG A 348 20.90 7.20 -16.10
N LEU A 349 21.44 5.97 -16.03
CA LEU A 349 20.90 4.76 -16.68
C LEU A 349 19.38 4.56 -16.49
N TRP A 350 18.81 5.11 -15.41
CA TRP A 350 17.39 5.03 -15.08
C TRP A 350 16.50 6.11 -15.75
N LEU A 351 17.05 7.25 -16.18
CA LEU A 351 16.31 8.27 -16.96
C LEU A 351 16.20 7.89 -18.44
N ASP A 352 17.12 7.07 -18.95
CA ASP A 352 17.09 6.60 -20.34
C ASP A 352 15.99 5.56 -20.58
N ARG A 353 15.48 4.95 -19.51
CA ARG A 353 14.42 3.95 -19.54
C ARG A 353 13.16 4.51 -18.90
N MET A 354 12.54 5.51 -19.52
CA MET A 354 11.24 5.99 -19.06
C MET A 354 10.16 4.90 -19.28
N PRO A 355 9.18 4.77 -18.37
CA PRO A 355 8.02 3.96 -18.65
C PRO A 355 7.29 4.43 -19.92
N PRO A 356 6.43 3.60 -20.52
CA PRO A 356 5.61 4.01 -21.65
C PRO A 356 4.69 5.18 -21.31
N LYS A 357 4.57 6.19 -22.18
CA LYS A 357 3.76 7.40 -21.89
C LYS A 357 2.32 7.11 -21.49
N GLY A 358 1.72 6.08 -22.09
CA GLY A 358 0.35 5.64 -21.78
C GLY A 358 0.16 5.14 -20.35
N THR A 359 1.25 4.86 -19.61
CA THR A 359 1.17 4.39 -18.23
C THR A 359 1.32 5.52 -17.22
N ARG A 360 1.64 6.77 -17.61
CA ARG A 360 1.95 7.90 -16.69
C ARG A 360 0.96 8.05 -15.53
N ALA A 361 -0.32 8.22 -15.84
CA ALA A 361 -1.35 8.48 -14.84
C ALA A 361 -1.67 7.22 -14.03
N GLY A 362 -1.45 7.25 -12.72
CA GLY A 362 -1.69 6.12 -11.84
C GLY A 362 -1.13 6.34 -10.44
N VAL A 363 -0.95 5.27 -9.68
CA VAL A 363 -0.21 5.27 -8.41
C VAL A 363 0.86 4.18 -8.47
N THR A 364 1.98 4.39 -7.80
CA THR A 364 3.10 3.45 -7.80
C THR A 364 2.75 2.16 -7.04
N ARG A 365 1.93 2.28 -6.00
CA ARG A 365 1.38 1.18 -5.20
C ARG A 365 0.00 1.56 -4.65
N TYR A 366 -0.82 0.55 -4.37
CA TYR A 366 -1.92 0.71 -3.42
C TYR A 366 -1.93 -0.40 -2.37
N GLU A 367 -2.41 -0.05 -1.18
CA GLU A 367 -2.61 -0.98 -0.08
C GLU A 367 -4.01 -0.82 0.50
N ALA A 368 -4.69 -1.94 0.74
CA ALA A 368 -6.03 -1.96 1.29
C ALA A 368 -6.12 -2.95 2.45
N TRP A 369 -6.70 -2.49 3.56
CA TRP A 369 -6.77 -3.24 4.82
C TRP A 369 -8.21 -3.34 5.29
N ARG A 370 -8.75 -4.56 5.37
CA ARG A 370 -10.04 -4.85 6.00
C ARG A 370 -9.81 -5.22 7.46
N LEU A 371 -10.25 -4.32 8.34
CA LEU A 371 -10.21 -4.51 9.78
C LEU A 371 -11.36 -5.44 10.23
N PRO A 372 -11.27 -6.01 11.45
CA PRO A 372 -12.42 -6.62 12.09
C PRO A 372 -13.58 -5.61 12.17
N ALA A 373 -14.81 -6.10 12.06
CA ALA A 373 -16.00 -5.26 12.15
C ALA A 373 -16.00 -4.41 13.43
N ALA A 374 -16.59 -3.21 13.33
CA ALA A 374 -16.77 -2.32 14.46
C ALA A 374 -17.55 -3.00 15.59
N LYS A 375 -17.41 -2.49 16.82
CA LYS A 375 -18.13 -3.06 17.96
C LYS A 375 -19.61 -2.71 17.86
N LYS A 376 -20.47 -3.52 18.50
CA LYS A 376 -21.91 -3.26 18.53
C LYS A 376 -22.17 -1.83 19.06
N GLY A 377 -22.90 -1.03 18.28
CA GLY A 377 -23.19 0.38 18.59
C GLY A 377 -22.26 1.39 17.93
N GLU A 378 -21.15 0.95 17.33
CA GLU A 378 -20.26 1.78 16.53
C GLU A 378 -20.59 1.65 15.04
N LYS A 379 -20.33 2.70 14.26
CA LYS A 379 -20.45 2.66 12.80
C LYS A 379 -19.16 2.14 12.17
N GLY A 380 -19.29 1.52 11.00
CA GLY A 380 -18.14 1.22 10.15
C GLY A 380 -17.52 2.50 9.58
N PHE A 381 -16.39 2.37 8.90
CA PHE A 381 -15.80 3.47 8.15
C PHE A 381 -14.90 2.98 7.02
N VAL A 382 -14.65 3.89 6.10
CA VAL A 382 -13.65 3.80 5.04
C VAL A 382 -12.77 5.04 5.18
N SER A 383 -11.46 4.83 5.27
CA SER A 383 -10.48 5.90 5.33
C SER A 383 -9.43 5.70 4.25
N ALA A 384 -9.17 6.74 3.46
CA ALA A 384 -8.16 6.74 2.41
C ALA A 384 -7.08 7.79 2.67
N ALA A 385 -5.87 7.57 2.18
CA ALA A 385 -4.76 8.53 2.23
C ALA A 385 -3.85 8.39 1.02
N ILE A 386 -3.34 9.51 0.52
CA ILE A 386 -2.13 9.55 -0.31
C ILE A 386 -0.95 9.49 0.65
N VAL A 387 -0.05 8.54 0.43
CA VAL A 387 1.08 8.29 1.32
C VAL A 387 2.38 8.22 0.53
N LEU A 388 3.50 8.43 1.20
CA LEU A 388 4.81 8.33 0.56
C LEU A 388 5.02 6.88 0.09
N ASP A 389 5.40 6.70 -1.18
CA ASP A 389 5.92 5.42 -1.64
C ASP A 389 7.45 5.42 -1.59
N ASP A 390 7.98 5.13 -0.40
CA ASP A 390 9.40 4.89 -0.26
C ASP A 390 9.79 3.58 -0.95
N ILE A 391 10.39 3.73 -2.14
CA ILE A 391 10.89 2.64 -2.99
C ILE A 391 11.84 1.72 -2.21
N VAL A 392 12.55 2.25 -1.21
CA VAL A 392 13.50 1.50 -0.39
C VAL A 392 12.79 0.65 0.66
N SER A 393 11.77 1.21 1.33
CA SER A 393 11.03 0.51 2.37
C SER A 393 10.03 -0.52 1.86
N GLY A 394 9.48 -0.31 0.66
CA GLY A 394 8.54 -1.22 0.04
C GLY A 394 7.20 -1.30 0.77
N SER A 395 6.42 -2.36 0.49
CA SER A 395 5.08 -2.55 1.04
C SER A 395 5.11 -2.75 2.56
N LEU A 396 4.00 -2.48 3.25
CA LEU A 396 3.92 -2.71 4.70
C LEU A 396 4.14 -4.20 5.05
N PHE A 397 3.84 -5.12 4.13
CA PHE A 397 4.20 -6.54 4.25
C PHE A 397 5.71 -6.73 4.37
N GLN A 398 6.48 -6.09 3.49
CA GLN A 398 7.94 -6.13 3.50
C GLN A 398 8.51 -5.44 4.74
N GLN A 399 7.92 -4.33 5.16
CA GLN A 399 8.32 -3.61 6.37
C GLN A 399 8.11 -4.45 7.64
N ILE A 400 6.99 -5.18 7.76
CA ILE A 400 6.75 -6.13 8.86
C ILE A 400 7.86 -7.18 8.90
N ASP A 401 8.20 -7.77 7.75
CA ASP A 401 9.23 -8.81 7.68
C ASP A 401 10.63 -8.26 8.00
N ARG A 402 10.96 -7.05 7.51
CA ARG A 402 12.21 -6.35 7.83
C ARG A 402 12.32 -6.09 9.32
N LYS A 403 11.30 -5.51 9.95
CA LYS A 403 11.28 -5.21 11.40
C LYS A 403 11.43 -6.46 12.26
N ILE A 404 10.80 -7.57 11.87
CA ILE A 404 10.98 -8.85 12.60
C ILE A 404 12.41 -9.38 12.42
N GLY A 405 13.01 -9.21 11.23
CA GLY A 405 14.41 -9.55 10.96
C GLY A 405 15.38 -8.75 11.84
N GLU A 406 15.26 -7.42 11.83
CA GLU A 406 16.06 -6.51 12.67
C GLU A 406 15.88 -6.80 14.16
N TRP A 407 14.65 -7.12 14.59
CA TRP A 407 14.40 -7.57 15.96
C TRP A 407 15.09 -8.90 16.28
N ALA A 408 15.08 -9.86 15.34
CA ALA A 408 15.73 -11.15 15.51
C ALA A 408 17.26 -11.02 15.61
N GLU A 409 17.88 -10.16 14.79
CA GLU A 409 19.32 -9.88 14.84
C GLU A 409 19.78 -9.31 16.18
N LYS A 410 18.90 -8.60 16.90
CA LYS A 410 19.20 -8.07 18.25
C LYS A 410 19.11 -9.14 19.35
N LEU A 411 18.56 -10.33 19.06
CA LEU A 411 18.43 -11.44 20.02
C LEU A 411 19.61 -12.41 19.97
N ASP A 412 20.28 -12.50 18.82
CA ASP A 412 21.53 -13.25 18.60
C ASP A 412 22.73 -12.45 19.15
#